data_AF-A0A927YPX5-F1
#
_entry.id   AF-A0A927YPX5-F1
#
_cell.length_a   1.000
_cell.length_b   1.000
_cell.length_c   1.000
_cell.angle_alpha   90.00
_cell.angle_beta   90.00
_cell.angle_gamma   90.00
#
_symmetry.space_group_name_H-M   'P 1'
#
loop_
_entity.id
_entity.type
_entity.pdbx_description
1 polymer ?
#
loop_
_entity_poly.entity_id
_entity_poly.type
_entity_poly.pdbx_seq_one_letter_code
_entity_poly.pdbx_strand_id
1 'polypeptide(L)'
;MGKIRWHKSIKIRLLFSYFLIVFLFASVSVGSLYYVRKVYNNGNTIYKNNLVSVDYLNTININLRQIDHCAVGMIREIGGITREEYAQMIADIRKDNEKLMAEYEALNSDDNEKKVYEQFKVSMEDINNRIDTYMAYALDGKYDEAMKYYDVDIHMPEHDMYNLLDEAAGAASANADKKNMENYRIYSKIILFLTITLIVIFALSIVVALQVSNSFISKLNVIQRWAKRISEYNVSEDMDDKSPDEFGITNKALNESQFMIRDLVEKIVEESETISDTGKEVSEAIRKSKDRIEKMSLEIMKSSKEQADFIKGIKEVLRDKDLPSDVTLLLKALFDGVEKSSIYSEEMQQELLNMSTYMEQIAISSDYQNEIAIEHRSQVGKFKVNKDA
;
A
#
# COMPACT_ATOMS: atom_id res chain seq x y z
N MET A 1 5.05 -0.55 -26.18
CA MET A 1 4.46 -0.49 -24.82
C MET A 1 3.79 -1.82 -24.51
N GLY A 2 4.41 -2.65 -23.66
CA GLY A 2 3.85 -3.96 -23.29
C GLY A 2 2.66 -3.77 -22.35
N LYS A 3 1.51 -4.37 -22.69
CA LYS A 3 0.33 -4.42 -21.80
C LYS A 3 0.76 -5.08 -20.48
N ILE A 4 0.87 -4.28 -19.41
CA ILE A 4 1.02 -4.79 -18.05
C ILE A 4 -0.16 -5.74 -17.81
N ARG A 5 0.14 -7.03 -17.65
CA ARG A 5 -0.88 -8.02 -17.27
C ARG A 5 -1.26 -7.70 -15.82
N TRP A 6 -2.43 -7.06 -15.64
CA TRP A 6 -2.90 -6.51 -14.36
C TRP A 6 -2.75 -7.47 -13.15
N HIS A 7 -2.92 -8.78 -13.35
CA HIS A 7 -2.72 -9.79 -12.28
C HIS A 7 -1.26 -10.02 -11.84
N LYS A 8 -0.27 -9.40 -12.51
CA LYS A 8 1.16 -9.55 -12.20
C LYS A 8 1.80 -8.28 -11.64
N SER A 9 1.13 -7.13 -11.67
CA SER A 9 1.62 -5.89 -11.08
C SER A 9 1.81 -6.02 -9.57
N ILE A 10 2.92 -5.50 -9.07
CA ILE A 10 3.24 -5.49 -7.65
C ILE A 10 2.34 -4.54 -6.88
N LYS A 11 1.98 -3.40 -7.49
CA LYS A 11 0.99 -2.47 -6.92
C LYS A 11 -0.32 -3.19 -6.60
N ILE A 12 -0.79 -4.03 -7.53
CA ILE A 12 -2.06 -4.76 -7.35
C ILE A 12 -1.93 -5.83 -6.27
N ARG A 13 -0.81 -6.56 -6.21
CA ARG A 13 -0.55 -7.54 -5.13
C ARG A 13 -0.50 -6.88 -3.75
N LEU A 14 0.17 -5.73 -3.64
CA LEU A 14 0.21 -4.94 -2.40
C LEU A 14 -1.20 -4.45 -2.02
N LEU A 15 -1.91 -3.79 -2.92
CA LEU A 15 -3.26 -3.31 -2.66
C LEU A 15 -4.19 -4.45 -2.24
N PHE A 16 -4.11 -5.60 -2.92
CA PHE A 16 -4.89 -6.78 -2.56
C PHE A 16 -4.54 -7.29 -1.16
N SER A 17 -3.25 -7.35 -0.79
CA SER A 17 -2.83 -7.77 0.55
C SER A 17 -3.37 -6.86 1.67
N TYR A 18 -3.28 -5.54 1.50
CA TYR A 18 -3.83 -4.58 2.47
C TYR A 18 -5.36 -4.64 2.50
N PHE A 19 -6.00 -4.68 1.34
CA PHE A 19 -7.45 -4.77 1.25
C PHE A 19 -7.97 -6.05 1.91
N LEU A 20 -7.29 -7.19 1.72
CA LEU A 20 -7.66 -8.45 2.35
C LEU A 20 -7.64 -8.34 3.88
N ILE A 21 -6.61 -7.71 4.46
CA ILE A 21 -6.52 -7.50 5.91
C ILE A 21 -7.67 -6.61 6.41
N VAL A 22 -7.91 -5.49 5.73
CA VAL A 22 -9.01 -4.57 6.07
C VAL A 22 -10.37 -5.26 5.96
N PHE A 23 -10.58 -6.04 4.90
CA PHE A 23 -11.80 -6.79 4.67
C PHE A 23 -12.05 -7.85 5.75
N LEU A 24 -11.01 -8.59 6.15
CA LEU A 24 -11.11 -9.57 7.23
C LEU A 24 -11.43 -8.91 8.56
N PHE A 25 -10.81 -7.77 8.87
CA PHE A 25 -11.12 -6.99 10.07
C PHE A 25 -12.57 -6.51 10.07
N ALA A 26 -13.04 -5.91 8.96
CA ALA A 26 -14.42 -5.46 8.82
C ALA A 26 -15.42 -6.60 8.98
N SER A 27 -15.13 -7.78 8.43
CA SER A 27 -15.97 -8.98 8.57
C SER A 27 -16.11 -9.42 10.02
N VAL A 28 -15.01 -9.40 10.79
CA VAL A 28 -15.03 -9.68 12.24
C VAL A 28 -15.84 -8.64 13.00
N SER A 29 -15.67 -7.35 12.69
CA SER A 29 -16.42 -6.27 13.34
C SER A 29 -17.93 -6.41 13.11
N VAL A 30 -18.35 -6.64 11.87
CA VAL A 30 -19.77 -6.83 11.52
C VAL A 30 -20.36 -8.06 12.22
N GLY A 31 -19.64 -9.19 12.19
CA GLY A 31 -20.06 -10.41 12.88
C GLY A 31 -20.21 -10.20 14.39
N SER A 32 -19.26 -9.52 15.02
CA SER A 32 -19.29 -9.19 16.45
C SER A 32 -20.50 -8.32 16.80
N LEU A 33 -20.75 -7.25 16.04
CA LEU A 33 -21.88 -6.35 16.26
C LEU A 33 -23.22 -7.07 16.15
N TYR A 34 -23.37 -8.00 15.20
CA TYR A 34 -24.57 -8.81 15.06
C TYR A 34 -24.87 -9.61 16.33
N TYR A 35 -23.87 -10.29 16.89
CA TYR A 35 -24.08 -11.09 18.09
C TYR A 35 -24.28 -10.25 19.35
N VAL A 36 -23.55 -9.14 19.51
CA VAL A 36 -23.76 -8.19 20.62
C VAL A 36 -25.20 -7.66 20.60
N ARG A 37 -25.71 -7.30 19.42
CA ARG A 37 -27.10 -6.86 19.26
C ARG A 37 -28.09 -7.96 19.66
N LYS A 38 -27.79 -9.22 19.39
CA LYS A 38 -28.64 -10.35 19.78
C LYS A 38 -28.68 -10.54 21.31
N VAL A 39 -27.52 -10.47 21.97
CA VAL A 39 -27.43 -10.51 23.44
C VAL A 39 -28.18 -9.32 24.06
N TYR A 40 -28.01 -8.12 23.51
CA TYR A 40 -28.72 -6.92 23.94
C TYR A 40 -30.25 -7.09 23.83
N ASN A 41 -30.76 -7.53 22.68
CA ASN A 41 -32.20 -7.73 22.48
C ASN A 41 -32.79 -8.78 23.43
N ASN A 42 -32.06 -9.88 23.64
CA ASN A 42 -32.46 -10.90 24.62
C ASN A 42 -32.45 -10.34 26.04
N GLY A 43 -31.42 -9.58 26.43
CA GLY A 43 -31.37 -8.90 27.73
C GLY A 43 -32.52 -7.91 27.94
N ASN A 44 -32.87 -7.15 26.90
CA ASN A 44 -34.01 -6.25 26.93
C ASN A 44 -35.35 -7.03 27.05
N THR A 45 -35.46 -8.19 26.41
CA THR A 45 -36.65 -9.06 26.53
C THR A 45 -36.78 -9.64 27.95
N ILE A 46 -35.67 -10.15 28.50
CA ILE A 46 -35.60 -10.64 29.89
C ILE A 46 -36.08 -9.57 30.87
N TYR A 47 -35.53 -8.36 30.76
CA TYR A 47 -35.89 -7.29 31.69
C TYR A 47 -37.29 -6.73 31.44
N LYS A 48 -37.53 -6.13 30.25
CA LYS A 48 -38.73 -5.35 30.00
C LYS A 48 -40.00 -6.17 29.85
N ASN A 49 -39.89 -7.45 29.47
CA ASN A 49 -41.06 -8.28 29.26
C ASN A 49 -41.15 -9.32 30.37
N ASN A 50 -40.14 -10.19 30.54
CA ASN A 50 -40.28 -11.35 31.42
C ASN A 50 -40.25 -10.99 32.91
N LEU A 51 -39.25 -10.20 33.37
CA LEU A 51 -39.15 -9.84 34.80
C LEU A 51 -40.23 -8.84 35.22
N VAL A 52 -40.57 -7.87 34.34
CA VAL A 52 -41.69 -6.95 34.59
C VAL A 52 -43.03 -7.70 34.61
N SER A 53 -43.22 -8.71 33.75
CA SER A 53 -44.39 -9.61 33.79
C SER A 53 -44.50 -10.31 35.15
N VAL A 54 -43.40 -10.90 35.64
CA VAL A 54 -43.35 -11.53 36.98
C VAL A 54 -43.69 -10.53 38.09
N ASP A 55 -43.18 -9.31 38.02
CA ASP A 55 -43.44 -8.25 39.01
C ASP A 55 -44.93 -7.86 39.05
N TYR A 56 -45.54 -7.63 37.90
CA TYR A 56 -46.97 -7.32 37.80
C TYR A 56 -47.86 -8.47 38.27
N LEU A 57 -47.60 -9.70 37.82
CA LEU A 57 -48.40 -10.87 38.21
C LEU A 57 -48.30 -11.14 39.73
N ASN A 58 -47.11 -11.00 40.31
CA ASN A 58 -46.93 -11.14 41.76
C ASN A 58 -47.61 -10.00 42.54
N THR A 59 -47.57 -8.77 42.03
CA THR A 59 -48.27 -7.64 42.66
C THR A 59 -49.78 -7.85 42.63
N ILE A 60 -50.33 -8.33 41.51
CA ILE A 60 -51.75 -8.70 41.41
C ILE A 60 -52.09 -9.83 42.40
N ASN A 61 -51.24 -10.85 42.54
CA ASN A 61 -51.42 -11.93 43.51
C ASN A 61 -51.46 -11.39 44.96
N ILE A 62 -50.54 -10.48 45.32
CA ILE A 62 -50.53 -9.79 46.62
C ILE A 62 -51.82 -8.99 46.84
N ASN A 63 -52.25 -8.23 45.84
CA ASN A 63 -53.46 -7.42 45.89
C ASN A 63 -54.72 -8.28 46.09
N LEU A 64 -54.82 -9.41 45.38
CA LEU A 64 -55.96 -10.33 45.53
C LEU A 64 -56.00 -10.95 46.94
N ARG A 65 -54.85 -11.34 47.50
CA ARG A 65 -54.77 -11.80 48.90
C ARG A 65 -55.12 -10.69 49.90
N GLN A 66 -54.86 -9.44 49.57
CA GLN A 66 -55.27 -8.30 50.38
C GLN A 66 -56.79 -8.07 50.30
N ILE A 67 -57.41 -8.26 49.13
CA ILE A 67 -58.87 -8.26 48.99
C ILE A 67 -59.49 -9.35 49.87
N ASP A 68 -58.94 -10.56 49.86
CA ASP A 68 -59.38 -11.66 50.73
C ASP A 68 -59.27 -11.29 52.22
N HIS A 69 -58.14 -10.70 52.62
CA HIS A 69 -57.95 -10.19 53.98
C HIS A 69 -59.01 -9.14 54.36
N CYS A 70 -59.31 -8.20 53.46
CA CYS A 70 -60.36 -7.20 53.66
C CYS A 70 -61.75 -7.85 53.76
N ALA A 71 -62.06 -8.81 52.89
CA ALA A 71 -63.34 -9.53 52.90
C ALA A 71 -63.56 -10.22 54.26
N VAL A 72 -62.58 -11.03 54.71
CA VAL A 72 -62.65 -11.67 56.04
C VAL A 72 -62.71 -10.64 57.19
N GLY A 73 -62.02 -9.51 57.05
CA GLY A 73 -62.05 -8.40 58.00
C GLY A 73 -63.43 -7.78 58.20
N MET A 74 -64.24 -7.68 57.12
CA MET A 74 -65.60 -7.11 57.16
C MET A 74 -66.54 -7.83 58.14
N ILE A 75 -66.42 -9.16 58.26
CA ILE A 75 -67.28 -9.94 59.15
C ILE A 75 -66.75 -9.93 60.59
N ARG A 76 -65.44 -9.95 60.76
CA ARG A 76 -64.79 -10.15 62.06
C ARG A 76 -64.54 -8.87 62.86
N GLU A 77 -64.91 -7.69 62.33
CA GLU A 77 -64.65 -6.36 62.92
C GLU A 77 -63.20 -6.20 63.37
N ILE A 78 -62.26 -6.67 62.55
CA ILE A 78 -60.83 -6.65 62.86
C ILE A 78 -60.33 -5.21 62.81
N GLY A 79 -59.53 -4.81 63.81
CA GLY A 79 -58.75 -3.57 63.75
C GLY A 79 -59.52 -2.25 63.88
N GLY A 80 -60.83 -2.28 64.21
CA GLY A 80 -61.64 -1.06 64.38
C GLY A 80 -61.99 -0.33 63.08
N ILE A 81 -61.89 -1.04 61.94
CA ILE A 81 -62.25 -0.54 60.60
C ILE A 81 -63.72 -0.88 60.34
N THR A 82 -64.47 0.05 59.77
CA THR A 82 -65.88 -0.15 59.40
C THR A 82 -66.02 -1.01 58.16
N ARG A 83 -67.21 -1.60 57.96
CA ARG A 83 -67.48 -2.47 56.80
C ARG A 83 -67.43 -1.67 55.50
N GLU A 84 -67.89 -0.43 55.54
CA GLU A 84 -67.85 0.51 54.43
C GLU A 84 -66.41 0.89 54.07
N GLU A 85 -65.53 1.09 55.06
CA GLU A 85 -64.10 1.32 54.81
C GLU A 85 -63.42 0.11 54.18
N TYR A 86 -63.73 -1.11 54.63
CA TYR A 86 -63.23 -2.32 53.98
C TYR A 86 -63.74 -2.48 52.53
N ALA A 87 -65.02 -2.19 52.28
CA ALA A 87 -65.57 -2.19 50.93
C ALA A 87 -64.86 -1.17 50.03
N GLN A 88 -64.53 0.01 50.56
CA GLN A 88 -63.75 1.02 49.83
C GLN A 88 -62.32 0.54 49.55
N MET A 89 -61.64 -0.09 50.51
CA MET A 89 -60.31 -0.67 50.29
C MET A 89 -60.32 -1.73 49.17
N ILE A 90 -61.34 -2.59 49.14
CA ILE A 90 -61.50 -3.59 48.08
C ILE A 90 -61.67 -2.90 46.72
N ALA A 91 -62.50 -1.86 46.65
CA ALA A 91 -62.70 -1.09 45.41
C ALA A 91 -61.40 -0.42 44.92
N ASP A 92 -60.60 0.14 45.84
CA ASP A 92 -59.33 0.77 45.51
C ASP A 92 -58.30 -0.26 45.01
N ILE A 93 -58.19 -1.42 45.65
CA ILE A 93 -57.28 -2.49 45.22
C ILE A 93 -57.70 -3.06 43.86
N ARG A 94 -59.00 -3.21 43.58
CA ARG A 94 -59.49 -3.65 42.27
C ARG A 94 -59.09 -2.67 41.17
N LYS A 95 -59.22 -1.37 41.43
CA LYS A 95 -58.79 -0.32 40.49
C LYS A 95 -57.28 -0.35 40.22
N ASP A 96 -56.48 -0.61 41.25
CA ASP A 96 -55.03 -0.78 41.08
C ASP A 96 -54.72 -2.04 40.25
N ASN A 97 -55.44 -3.14 40.47
CA ASN A 97 -55.32 -4.35 39.66
C ASN A 97 -55.71 -4.11 38.19
N GLU A 98 -56.80 -3.40 37.90
CA GLU A 98 -57.19 -3.04 36.53
C GLU A 98 -56.05 -2.31 35.81
N LYS A 99 -55.37 -1.40 36.50
CA LYS A 99 -54.21 -0.68 35.95
C LYS A 99 -53.02 -1.62 35.71
N LEU A 100 -52.66 -2.45 36.68
CA LEU A 100 -51.56 -3.41 36.55
C LEU A 100 -51.81 -4.42 35.43
N MET A 101 -53.05 -4.88 35.28
CA MET A 101 -53.47 -5.77 34.20
C MET A 101 -53.32 -5.11 32.84
N ALA A 102 -53.73 -3.84 32.68
CA ALA A 102 -53.54 -3.11 31.44
C ALA A 102 -52.05 -2.90 31.09
N GLU A 103 -51.20 -2.61 32.09
CA GLU A 103 -49.75 -2.50 31.90
C GLU A 103 -49.12 -3.85 31.54
N TYR A 104 -49.57 -4.94 32.16
CA TYR A 104 -49.17 -6.30 31.85
C TYR A 104 -49.55 -6.71 30.42
N GLU A 105 -50.79 -6.44 29.99
CA GLU A 105 -51.28 -6.79 28.65
C GLU A 105 -50.54 -6.06 27.52
N ALA A 106 -49.92 -4.91 27.83
CA ALA A 106 -49.08 -4.18 26.89
C ALA A 106 -47.69 -4.82 26.69
N LEU A 107 -47.30 -5.78 27.55
CA LEU A 107 -46.04 -6.51 27.44
C LEU A 107 -46.09 -7.54 26.31
N ASN A 108 -44.92 -7.81 25.72
CA ASN A 108 -44.80 -8.87 24.74
C ASN A 108 -44.47 -10.21 25.40
N SER A 109 -45.52 -10.87 25.88
CA SER A 109 -45.48 -12.22 26.46
C SER A 109 -45.61 -13.32 25.40
N ASP A 110 -45.17 -14.54 25.74
CA ASP A 110 -45.30 -15.69 24.84
C ASP A 110 -46.72 -16.27 24.83
N ASP A 111 -46.96 -17.22 23.92
CA ASP A 111 -48.29 -17.79 23.72
C ASP A 111 -48.77 -18.63 24.92
N ASN A 112 -47.86 -19.25 25.68
CA ASN A 112 -48.22 -20.07 26.83
C ASN A 112 -48.61 -19.20 28.03
N GLU A 113 -47.79 -18.20 28.33
CA GLU A 113 -48.04 -17.19 29.36
C GLU A 113 -49.36 -16.47 29.09
N LYS A 114 -49.59 -15.99 27.85
CA LYS A 114 -50.85 -15.35 27.45
C LYS A 114 -52.06 -16.25 27.65
N LYS A 115 -51.94 -17.53 27.28
CA LYS A 115 -53.04 -18.50 27.42
C LYS A 115 -53.44 -18.70 28.88
N VAL A 116 -52.47 -18.85 29.78
CA VAL A 116 -52.73 -19.00 31.23
C VAL A 116 -53.29 -17.72 31.81
N TYR A 117 -52.76 -16.56 31.41
CA TYR A 117 -53.25 -15.26 31.86
C TYR A 117 -54.72 -14.99 31.46
N GLU A 118 -55.14 -15.37 30.25
CA GLU A 118 -56.55 -15.23 29.85
C GLU A 118 -57.49 -16.13 30.69
N GLN A 119 -57.01 -17.29 31.15
CA GLN A 119 -57.79 -18.11 32.10
C GLN A 119 -57.88 -17.44 33.47
N PHE A 120 -56.79 -16.83 33.93
CA PHE A 120 -56.78 -16.03 35.15
C PHE A 120 -57.79 -14.89 35.08
N LYS A 121 -57.84 -14.13 33.96
CA LYS A 121 -58.80 -13.02 33.78
C LYS A 121 -60.26 -13.44 33.97
N VAL A 122 -60.64 -14.56 33.34
CA VAL A 122 -62.00 -15.12 33.48
C VAL A 122 -62.27 -15.53 34.93
N SER A 123 -61.30 -16.18 35.57
CA SER A 123 -61.42 -16.59 36.98
C SER A 123 -61.53 -15.38 37.92
N MET A 124 -60.75 -14.33 37.69
CA MET A 124 -60.79 -13.09 38.47
C MET A 124 -62.15 -12.37 38.35
N GLU A 125 -62.76 -12.36 37.16
CA GLU A 125 -64.10 -11.80 36.98
C GLU A 125 -65.15 -12.58 37.79
N ASP A 126 -65.10 -13.93 37.75
CA ASP A 126 -65.98 -14.78 38.57
C ASP A 126 -65.79 -14.53 40.08
N ILE A 127 -64.53 -14.46 40.54
CA ILE A 127 -64.20 -14.15 41.93
C ILE A 127 -64.68 -12.76 42.34
N ASN A 128 -64.52 -11.74 41.49
CA ASN A 128 -65.00 -10.40 41.81
C ASN A 128 -66.52 -10.38 42.02
N ASN A 129 -67.29 -11.08 41.17
CA ASN A 129 -68.74 -11.19 41.31
C ASN A 129 -69.16 -11.93 42.60
N ARG A 130 -68.41 -12.98 42.99
CA ARG A 130 -68.65 -13.69 44.25
C ARG A 130 -68.32 -12.81 45.46
N ILE A 131 -67.22 -12.08 45.42
CA ILE A 131 -66.86 -11.12 46.48
C ILE A 131 -67.92 -10.01 46.59
N ASP A 132 -68.50 -9.53 45.48
CA ASP A 132 -69.60 -8.56 45.52
C ASP A 132 -70.84 -9.11 46.23
N THR A 133 -71.17 -10.38 45.96
CA THR A 133 -72.26 -11.08 46.65
C THR A 133 -71.98 -11.24 48.14
N TYR A 134 -70.75 -11.62 48.50
CA TYR A 134 -70.28 -11.71 49.88
C TYR A 134 -70.38 -10.35 50.61
N MET A 135 -69.88 -9.28 49.99
CA MET A 135 -69.93 -7.93 50.55
C MET A 135 -71.38 -7.46 50.76
N ALA A 136 -72.28 -7.78 49.83
CA ALA A 136 -73.70 -7.46 49.99
C ALA A 136 -74.31 -8.14 51.24
N TYR A 137 -74.02 -9.42 51.48
CA TYR A 137 -74.45 -10.09 52.71
C TYR A 137 -73.85 -9.45 53.96
N ALA A 138 -72.56 -9.09 53.93
CA ALA A 138 -71.88 -8.45 55.05
C ALA A 138 -72.43 -7.05 55.38
N LEU A 139 -72.75 -6.24 54.37
CA LEU A 139 -73.33 -4.90 54.52
C LEU A 139 -74.80 -4.96 54.99
N ASP A 140 -75.54 -5.99 54.59
CA ASP A 140 -76.91 -6.27 55.07
C ASP A 140 -76.96 -6.84 56.49
N GLY A 141 -75.81 -7.09 57.13
CA GLY A 141 -75.71 -7.69 58.47
C GLY A 141 -75.95 -9.21 58.53
N LYS A 142 -75.93 -9.90 57.40
CA LYS A 142 -76.15 -11.35 57.25
C LYS A 142 -74.82 -12.12 57.30
N TYR A 143 -74.18 -12.13 58.46
CA TYR A 143 -72.80 -12.60 58.62
C TYR A 143 -72.63 -14.12 58.48
N ASP A 144 -73.57 -14.91 59.01
CA ASP A 144 -73.52 -16.37 58.92
C ASP A 144 -73.69 -16.82 57.46
N GLU A 145 -74.59 -16.16 56.72
CA GLU A 145 -74.77 -16.36 55.29
C GLU A 145 -73.53 -15.97 54.49
N ALA A 146 -72.90 -14.84 54.82
CA ALA A 146 -71.67 -14.38 54.18
C ALA A 146 -70.51 -15.37 54.39
N MET A 147 -70.27 -15.83 55.63
CA MET A 147 -69.23 -16.83 55.90
C MET A 147 -69.50 -18.16 55.21
N LYS A 148 -70.75 -18.66 55.26
CA LYS A 148 -71.11 -19.89 54.55
C LYS A 148 -70.89 -19.76 53.04
N TYR A 149 -71.26 -18.62 52.47
CA TYR A 149 -71.04 -18.34 51.05
C TYR A 149 -69.54 -18.30 50.73
N TYR A 150 -68.73 -17.67 51.57
CA TYR A 150 -67.28 -17.68 51.39
C TYR A 150 -66.70 -19.10 51.36
N ASP A 151 -67.04 -19.94 52.34
CA ASP A 151 -66.51 -21.30 52.47
C ASP A 151 -66.93 -22.22 51.31
N VAL A 152 -68.15 -22.05 50.78
CA VAL A 152 -68.71 -22.92 49.73
C VAL A 152 -68.40 -22.40 48.33
N ASP A 153 -68.52 -21.10 48.12
CA ASP A 153 -68.55 -20.49 46.80
C ASP A 153 -67.29 -19.68 46.46
N ILE A 154 -66.47 -19.23 47.43
CA ILE A 154 -65.26 -18.41 47.15
C ILE A 154 -63.98 -19.21 47.32
N HIS A 155 -63.83 -19.93 48.44
CA HIS A 155 -62.53 -20.48 48.87
C HIS A 155 -61.81 -21.34 47.81
N MET A 156 -62.53 -22.27 47.16
CA MET A 156 -61.92 -23.16 46.16
C MET A 156 -61.68 -22.46 44.81
N PRO A 157 -62.64 -21.73 44.21
CA PRO A 157 -62.38 -20.93 43.01
C PRO A 157 -61.23 -19.93 43.17
N GLU A 158 -61.05 -19.37 44.36
CA GLU A 158 -60.00 -18.40 44.65
C GLU A 158 -58.62 -19.07 44.68
N HIS A 159 -58.53 -20.26 45.26
CA HIS A 159 -57.32 -21.07 45.19
C HIS A 159 -56.92 -21.39 43.74
N ASP A 160 -57.88 -21.76 42.90
CA ASP A 160 -57.63 -22.04 41.48
C ASP A 160 -57.17 -20.78 40.73
N MET A 161 -57.75 -19.61 41.04
CA MET A 161 -57.29 -18.32 40.52
C MET A 161 -55.84 -18.01 40.90
N TYR A 162 -55.44 -18.23 42.16
CA TYR A 162 -54.07 -18.03 42.61
C TYR A 162 -53.08 -18.95 41.88
N ASN A 163 -53.46 -20.21 41.66
CA ASN A 163 -52.64 -21.15 40.91
C ASN A 163 -52.40 -20.70 39.45
N LEU A 164 -53.41 -20.10 38.80
CA LEU A 164 -53.26 -19.55 37.45
C LEU A 164 -52.27 -18.36 37.39
N LEU A 165 -52.28 -17.49 38.41
CA LEU A 165 -51.28 -16.40 38.52
C LEU A 165 -49.87 -16.94 38.73
N ASP A 166 -49.71 -17.89 39.64
CA ASP A 166 -48.41 -18.52 39.90
C ASP A 166 -47.89 -19.27 38.66
N GLU A 167 -48.77 -19.93 37.90
CA GLU A 167 -48.42 -20.59 36.63
C GLU A 167 -48.01 -19.56 35.56
N ALA A 168 -48.73 -18.45 35.43
CA ALA A 168 -48.36 -17.37 34.49
C ALA A 168 -47.01 -16.74 34.85
N ALA A 169 -46.77 -16.46 36.14
CA ALA A 169 -45.50 -15.93 36.62
C ALA A 169 -44.35 -16.94 36.44
N GLY A 170 -44.64 -18.22 36.68
CA GLY A 170 -43.71 -19.33 36.40
C GLY A 170 -43.34 -19.43 34.92
N ALA A 171 -44.31 -19.27 34.02
CA ALA A 171 -44.06 -19.25 32.57
C ALA A 171 -43.19 -18.05 32.16
N ALA A 172 -43.49 -16.85 32.67
CA ALA A 172 -42.70 -15.65 32.43
C ALA A 172 -41.24 -15.82 32.92
N SER A 173 -41.05 -16.38 34.11
CA SER A 173 -39.73 -16.68 34.68
C SER A 173 -38.96 -17.72 33.85
N ALA A 174 -39.61 -18.81 33.45
CA ALA A 174 -39.01 -19.84 32.60
C ALA A 174 -38.57 -19.29 31.23
N ASN A 175 -39.30 -18.31 30.70
CA ASN A 175 -38.92 -17.59 29.48
C ASN A 175 -37.68 -16.72 29.65
N ALA A 176 -37.57 -16.01 30.77
CA ALA A 176 -36.36 -15.26 31.12
C ALA A 176 -35.14 -16.20 31.16
N ASP A 177 -35.27 -17.34 31.83
CA ASP A 177 -34.20 -18.34 31.93
C ASP A 177 -33.81 -18.90 30.56
N LYS A 178 -34.80 -19.24 29.73
CA LYS A 178 -34.56 -19.70 28.35
C LYS A 178 -33.78 -18.66 27.53
N LYS A 179 -34.14 -17.38 27.65
CA LYS A 179 -33.43 -16.28 26.97
C LYS A 179 -32.02 -16.07 27.52
N ASN A 180 -31.82 -16.26 28.81
CA ASN A 180 -30.50 -16.20 29.42
C ASN A 180 -29.60 -17.38 28.96
N MET A 181 -30.15 -18.59 28.86
CA MET A 181 -29.46 -19.73 28.28
C MET A 181 -29.14 -19.52 26.79
N GLU A 182 -30.03 -18.89 26.02
CA GLU A 182 -29.74 -18.46 24.65
C GLU A 182 -28.57 -17.48 24.61
N ASN A 183 -28.50 -16.51 25.52
CA ASN A 183 -27.37 -15.59 25.64
C ASN A 183 -26.06 -16.30 25.94
N TYR A 184 -26.07 -17.28 26.85
CA TYR A 184 -24.89 -18.08 27.14
C TYR A 184 -24.40 -18.85 25.90
N ARG A 185 -25.32 -19.49 25.16
CA ARG A 185 -24.99 -20.19 23.90
C ARG A 185 -24.44 -19.23 22.85
N ILE A 186 -25.01 -18.03 22.74
CA ILE A 186 -24.53 -16.98 21.84
C ILE A 186 -23.11 -16.57 22.24
N TYR A 187 -22.86 -16.32 23.53
CA TYR A 187 -21.54 -15.97 24.06
C TYR A 187 -20.48 -17.02 23.67
N SER A 188 -20.74 -18.31 23.92
CA SER A 188 -19.80 -19.38 23.55
C SER A 188 -19.53 -19.41 22.04
N LYS A 189 -20.56 -19.20 21.20
CA LYS A 189 -20.41 -19.13 19.74
C LYS A 189 -19.58 -17.92 19.30
N ILE A 190 -19.77 -16.75 19.93
CA ILE A 190 -18.96 -15.55 19.65
C ILE A 190 -17.50 -15.82 19.97
N ILE A 191 -17.20 -16.33 21.17
CA ILE A 191 -15.82 -16.59 21.60
C ILE A 191 -15.15 -17.57 20.64
N LEU A 192 -15.83 -18.65 20.26
CA LEU A 192 -15.30 -19.61 19.29
C LEU A 192 -15.06 -18.96 17.92
N PHE A 193 -16.04 -18.21 17.40
CA PHE A 193 -15.93 -17.49 16.13
C PHE A 193 -14.76 -16.49 16.12
N LEU A 194 -14.62 -15.68 17.17
CA LEU A 194 -13.54 -14.71 17.31
C LEU A 194 -12.18 -15.40 17.40
N THR A 195 -12.07 -16.48 18.18
CA THR A 195 -10.82 -17.22 18.35
C THR A 195 -10.36 -17.84 17.04
N ILE A 196 -11.25 -18.55 16.33
CA ILE A 196 -10.95 -19.16 15.03
C ILE A 196 -10.56 -18.09 14.02
N THR A 197 -11.33 -17.01 13.93
CA THR A 197 -11.07 -15.96 12.94
C THR A 197 -9.75 -15.24 13.22
N LEU A 198 -9.40 -15.01 14.49
CA LEU A 198 -8.11 -14.43 14.87
C LEU A 198 -6.93 -15.31 14.45
N ILE A 199 -7.03 -16.63 14.69
CA ILE A 199 -6.00 -17.60 14.28
C ILE A 199 -5.83 -17.58 12.76
N VAL A 200 -6.94 -17.58 12.01
CA VAL A 200 -6.93 -17.55 10.54
C VAL A 200 -6.33 -16.25 10.02
N ILE A 201 -6.72 -15.10 10.56
CA ILE A 201 -6.17 -13.79 10.17
C ILE A 201 -4.66 -13.76 10.45
N PHE A 202 -4.22 -14.25 11.61
CA PHE A 202 -2.81 -14.28 11.97
C PHE A 202 -2.00 -15.16 11.02
N ALA A 203 -2.47 -16.39 10.75
CA ALA A 203 -1.83 -17.30 9.82
C ALA A 203 -1.75 -16.74 8.39
N LEU A 204 -2.86 -16.18 7.88
CA LEU A 204 -2.89 -15.54 6.56
C LEU A 204 -1.96 -14.32 6.49
N SER A 205 -1.90 -13.52 7.54
CA SER A 205 -1.03 -12.34 7.60
C SER A 205 0.45 -12.74 7.51
N ILE A 206 0.85 -13.82 8.19
CA ILE A 206 2.23 -14.35 8.08
C ILE A 206 2.51 -14.80 6.64
N VAL A 207 1.61 -15.59 6.04
CA VAL A 207 1.80 -16.10 4.67
C VAL A 207 1.94 -14.95 3.67
N VAL A 208 1.05 -13.96 3.76
CA VAL A 208 1.07 -12.78 2.89
C VAL A 208 2.34 -11.96 3.11
N ALA A 209 2.74 -11.71 4.36
CA ALA A 209 3.95 -10.97 4.68
C ALA A 209 5.21 -11.65 4.13
N LEU A 210 5.32 -12.97 4.28
CA LEU A 210 6.45 -13.75 3.75
C LEU A 210 6.47 -13.74 2.21
N GLN A 211 5.33 -13.94 1.56
CA GLN A 211 5.25 -13.93 0.09
C GLN A 211 5.61 -12.57 -0.49
N VAL A 212 5.08 -11.48 0.09
CA VAL A 212 5.39 -10.11 -0.35
C VAL A 212 6.87 -9.81 -0.09
N SER A 213 7.37 -10.04 1.12
CA SER A 213 8.76 -9.75 1.49
C SER A 213 9.76 -10.48 0.57
N ASN A 214 9.59 -11.80 0.40
CA ASN A 214 10.48 -12.60 -0.43
C ASN A 214 10.44 -12.17 -1.91
N SER A 215 9.25 -11.85 -2.43
CA SER A 215 9.11 -11.36 -3.81
C SER A 215 9.82 -10.02 -4.03
N PHE A 216 9.79 -9.11 -3.05
CA PHE A 216 10.41 -7.80 -3.16
C PHE A 216 11.93 -7.87 -3.00
N ILE A 217 12.39 -8.53 -1.94
CA ILE A 217 13.83 -8.63 -1.63
C ILE A 217 14.56 -9.33 -2.78
N SER A 218 14.00 -10.41 -3.34
CA SER A 218 14.60 -11.11 -4.46
C SER A 218 14.82 -10.19 -5.67
N LYS A 219 13.82 -9.40 -6.05
CA LYS A 219 13.88 -8.46 -7.18
C LYS A 219 14.82 -7.29 -6.92
N LEU A 220 14.78 -6.73 -5.71
CA LEU A 220 15.68 -5.64 -5.33
C LEU A 220 17.15 -6.10 -5.35
N ASN A 221 17.42 -7.33 -4.93
CA ASN A 221 18.76 -7.90 -4.97
C ASN A 221 19.29 -8.06 -6.40
N VAL A 222 18.43 -8.23 -7.43
CA VAL A 222 18.86 -8.24 -8.84
C VAL A 222 19.41 -6.87 -9.22
N ILE A 223 18.66 -5.80 -8.94
CA ILE A 223 19.08 -4.42 -9.21
C ILE A 223 20.34 -4.07 -8.42
N GLN A 224 20.41 -4.47 -7.15
CA GLN A 224 21.59 -4.23 -6.31
C GLN A 224 22.84 -4.92 -6.86
N ARG A 225 22.73 -6.18 -7.30
CA ARG A 225 23.86 -6.89 -7.95
C ARG A 225 24.28 -6.21 -9.24
N TRP A 226 23.33 -5.77 -10.07
CA TRP A 226 23.63 -5.01 -11.28
C TRP A 226 24.37 -3.71 -10.97
N ALA A 227 23.86 -2.90 -10.03
CA ALA A 227 24.48 -1.64 -9.65
C ALA A 227 25.92 -1.85 -9.12
N LYS A 228 26.14 -2.91 -8.34
CA LYS A 228 27.47 -3.29 -7.87
C LYS A 228 28.41 -3.62 -9.05
N ARG A 229 27.96 -4.41 -10.03
CA ARG A 229 28.77 -4.70 -11.23
C ARG A 229 29.15 -3.43 -11.99
N ILE A 230 28.19 -2.54 -12.23
CA ILE A 230 28.45 -1.27 -12.92
C ILE A 230 29.47 -0.42 -12.16
N SER A 231 29.40 -0.37 -10.83
CA SER A 231 30.38 0.36 -10.00
C SER A 231 31.81 -0.20 -10.10
N GLU A 232 31.94 -1.46 -10.50
CA GLU A 232 33.21 -2.16 -10.72
C GLU A 232 33.61 -2.16 -12.22
N TYR A 233 33.03 -1.26 -13.02
CA TYR A 233 33.21 -1.17 -14.48
C TYR A 233 32.83 -2.47 -15.23
N ASN A 234 32.00 -3.32 -14.64
CA ASN A 234 31.58 -4.57 -15.25
C ASN A 234 30.23 -4.44 -15.96
N VAL A 235 30.27 -4.45 -17.30
CA VAL A 235 29.11 -4.37 -18.20
C VAL A 235 28.96 -5.63 -19.05
N SER A 236 29.57 -6.74 -18.64
CA SER A 236 29.69 -7.95 -19.46
C SER A 236 28.39 -8.78 -19.52
N GLU A 237 27.50 -8.63 -18.54
CA GLU A 237 26.31 -9.48 -18.38
C GLU A 237 25.05 -8.66 -18.14
N ASP A 238 23.99 -9.00 -18.86
CA ASP A 238 22.67 -8.41 -18.68
C ASP A 238 21.98 -8.94 -17.41
N MET A 239 20.99 -8.21 -16.91
CA MET A 239 20.09 -8.74 -15.89
C MET A 239 19.11 -9.74 -16.52
N ASP A 240 19.16 -10.99 -16.07
CA ASP A 240 18.19 -12.02 -16.43
C ASP A 240 16.97 -12.01 -15.50
N ASP A 241 16.16 -10.94 -15.60
CA ASP A 241 14.85 -10.89 -14.95
C ASP A 241 13.79 -10.39 -15.94
N LYS A 242 13.04 -11.35 -16.49
CA LYS A 242 11.95 -11.13 -17.46
C LYS A 242 10.58 -10.96 -16.78
N SER A 243 10.59 -10.48 -15.52
CA SER A 243 9.36 -10.25 -14.79
C SER A 243 8.42 -9.29 -15.54
N PRO A 244 7.13 -9.60 -15.67
CA PRO A 244 6.18 -8.74 -16.39
C PRO A 244 5.60 -7.61 -15.49
N ASP A 245 6.32 -7.25 -14.43
CA ASP A 245 5.93 -6.26 -13.43
C ASP A 245 6.85 -5.04 -13.46
N GLU A 246 6.64 -4.11 -12.53
CA GLU A 246 7.36 -2.85 -12.46
C GLU A 246 8.89 -3.03 -12.32
N PHE A 247 9.37 -4.12 -11.70
CA PHE A 247 10.80 -4.40 -11.63
C PHE A 247 11.35 -4.87 -12.97
N GLY A 248 10.64 -5.71 -13.71
CA GLY A 248 11.14 -6.13 -15.02
C GLY A 248 11.13 -5.02 -16.08
N ILE A 249 10.19 -4.07 -15.99
CA ILE A 249 10.23 -2.84 -16.79
C ILE A 249 11.49 -2.03 -16.44
N THR A 250 11.77 -1.85 -15.15
CA THR A 250 12.97 -1.18 -14.66
C THR A 250 14.24 -1.91 -15.13
N ASN A 251 14.30 -3.24 -14.99
CA ASN A 251 15.44 -4.04 -15.39
C ASN A 251 15.70 -3.94 -16.89
N LYS A 252 14.66 -3.89 -17.72
CA LYS A 252 14.80 -3.69 -19.15
C LYS A 252 15.45 -2.34 -19.47
N ALA A 253 14.99 -1.25 -18.86
CA ALA A 253 15.57 0.08 -19.08
C ALA A 253 17.03 0.19 -18.61
N LEU A 254 17.37 -0.49 -17.50
CA LEU A 254 18.73 -0.57 -17.00
C LEU A 254 19.64 -1.43 -17.91
N ASN A 255 19.14 -2.53 -18.48
CA ASN A 255 19.87 -3.29 -19.51
C ASN A 255 20.10 -2.45 -20.78
N GLU A 256 19.10 -1.69 -21.23
CA GLU A 256 19.27 -0.74 -22.35
C GLU A 256 20.36 0.30 -22.04
N SER A 257 20.43 0.79 -20.80
CA SER A 257 21.49 1.71 -20.35
C SER A 257 22.87 1.05 -20.34
N GLN A 258 22.96 -0.20 -19.88
CA GLN A 258 24.21 -0.99 -19.91
C GLN A 258 24.69 -1.23 -21.35
N PHE A 259 23.78 -1.54 -22.26
CA PHE A 259 24.08 -1.71 -23.68
C PHE A 259 24.67 -0.41 -24.29
N MET A 260 24.09 0.75 -23.98
CA MET A 260 24.63 2.05 -24.43
C MET A 260 26.04 2.32 -23.88
N ILE A 261 26.34 1.92 -22.64
CA ILE A 261 27.72 2.03 -22.11
C ILE A 261 28.66 1.11 -22.88
N ARG A 262 28.24 -0.12 -23.19
CA ARG A 262 29.04 -1.08 -23.96
C ARG A 262 29.36 -0.56 -25.37
N ASP A 263 28.33 -0.09 -26.08
CA ASP A 263 28.47 0.51 -27.42
C ASP A 263 29.39 1.73 -27.42
N LEU A 264 29.30 2.59 -26.39
CA LEU A 264 30.20 3.74 -26.25
C LEU A 264 31.66 3.30 -26.01
N VAL A 265 31.88 2.30 -25.15
CA VAL A 265 33.22 1.74 -24.89
C VAL A 265 33.82 1.16 -26.18
N GLU A 266 33.04 0.41 -26.95
CA GLU A 266 33.49 -0.19 -28.21
C GLU A 266 33.86 0.87 -29.26
N LYS A 267 33.03 1.90 -29.43
CA LYS A 267 33.33 3.03 -30.32
C LYS A 267 34.61 3.77 -29.92
N ILE A 268 34.82 4.02 -28.63
CA ILE A 268 36.05 4.69 -28.16
C ILE A 268 37.28 3.83 -28.47
N VAL A 269 37.18 2.50 -28.35
CA VAL A 269 38.29 1.58 -28.70
C VAL A 269 38.61 1.66 -30.19
N GLU A 270 37.59 1.58 -31.05
CA GLU A 270 37.72 1.63 -32.52
C GLU A 270 38.26 2.99 -33.01
N GLU A 271 37.72 4.10 -32.50
CA GLU A 271 38.19 5.45 -32.84
C GLU A 271 39.63 5.67 -32.38
N SER A 272 39.99 5.18 -31.18
CA SER A 272 41.37 5.28 -30.68
C SER A 272 42.35 4.40 -31.48
N GLU A 273 41.90 3.26 -32.02
CA GLU A 273 42.68 2.45 -32.96
C GLU A 273 42.98 3.21 -34.23
N THR A 274 41.93 3.78 -34.81
CA THR A 274 42.01 4.57 -36.03
C THR A 274 42.94 5.78 -35.85
N ILE A 275 42.85 6.50 -34.73
CA ILE A 275 43.76 7.62 -34.42
C ILE A 275 45.20 7.14 -34.29
N SER A 276 45.44 6.00 -33.64
CA SER A 276 46.80 5.49 -33.48
C SER A 276 47.43 5.05 -34.81
N ASP A 277 46.66 4.40 -35.68
CA ASP A 277 47.15 3.96 -36.99
C ASP A 277 47.35 5.13 -37.96
N THR A 278 46.39 6.06 -38.03
CA THR A 278 46.55 7.30 -38.81
C THR A 278 47.72 8.16 -38.30
N GLY A 279 47.93 8.20 -36.98
CA GLY A 279 49.09 8.87 -36.37
C GLY A 279 50.42 8.29 -36.83
N LYS A 280 50.54 6.96 -36.96
CA LYS A 280 51.74 6.31 -37.53
C LYS A 280 51.96 6.70 -38.99
N GLU A 281 50.91 6.70 -39.81
CA GLU A 281 50.99 7.08 -41.22
C GLU A 281 51.43 8.55 -41.37
N VAL A 282 50.88 9.44 -40.55
CA VAL A 282 51.25 10.87 -40.51
C VAL A 282 52.72 11.02 -40.09
N SER A 283 53.17 10.35 -39.03
CA SER A 283 54.56 10.42 -38.58
C SER A 283 55.54 9.87 -39.64
N GLU A 284 55.18 8.81 -40.36
CA GLU A 284 55.96 8.33 -41.50
C GLU A 284 56.00 9.32 -42.67
N ALA A 285 54.86 9.95 -43.00
CA ALA A 285 54.77 10.95 -44.05
C ALA A 285 55.61 12.19 -43.71
N ILE A 286 55.59 12.63 -42.46
CA ILE A 286 56.43 13.72 -41.95
C ILE A 286 57.90 13.34 -42.06
N ARG A 287 58.31 12.15 -41.61
CA ARG A 287 59.70 11.70 -41.71
C ARG A 287 60.20 11.72 -43.15
N LYS A 288 59.43 11.12 -44.08
CA LYS A 288 59.76 11.10 -45.51
C LYS A 288 59.85 12.51 -46.10
N SER A 289 59.01 13.43 -45.64
CA SER A 289 58.98 14.80 -46.15
C SER A 289 60.11 15.65 -45.57
N LYS A 290 60.46 15.47 -44.30
CA LYS A 290 61.64 16.07 -43.67
C LYS A 290 62.92 15.64 -44.38
N ASP A 291 63.07 14.35 -44.68
CA ASP A 291 64.20 13.81 -45.45
C ASP A 291 64.29 14.45 -46.85
N ARG A 292 63.14 14.75 -47.49
CA ARG A 292 63.10 15.45 -48.79
C ARG A 292 63.46 16.93 -48.67
N ILE A 293 62.94 17.63 -47.66
CA ILE A 293 63.25 19.03 -47.39
C ILE A 293 64.74 19.20 -47.14
N GLU A 294 65.35 18.33 -46.34
CA GLU A 294 66.78 18.37 -46.05
C GLU A 294 67.61 18.20 -47.32
N LYS A 295 67.26 17.23 -48.17
CA LYS A 295 67.91 17.03 -49.48
C LYS A 295 67.76 18.26 -50.40
N MET A 296 66.55 18.81 -50.52
CA MET A 296 66.30 20.00 -51.33
C MET A 296 67.08 21.21 -50.79
N SER A 297 67.11 21.38 -49.47
CA SER A 297 67.87 22.44 -48.81
C SER A 297 69.36 22.33 -49.13
N LEU A 298 69.94 21.13 -49.03
CA LEU A 298 71.34 20.89 -49.39
C LEU A 298 71.62 21.18 -50.87
N GLU A 299 70.73 20.77 -51.78
CA GLU A 299 70.86 21.04 -53.22
C GLU A 299 70.80 22.55 -53.51
N ILE A 300 69.87 23.28 -52.87
CA ILE A 300 69.75 24.73 -53.04
C ILE A 300 70.94 25.45 -52.43
N MET A 301 71.43 25.04 -51.26
CA MET A 301 72.66 25.59 -50.66
C MET A 301 73.86 25.43 -51.60
N LYS A 302 73.99 24.25 -52.23
CA LYS A 302 75.04 24.00 -53.22
C LYS A 302 74.87 24.90 -54.44
N SER A 303 73.66 24.98 -54.99
CA SER A 303 73.37 25.83 -56.15
C SER A 303 73.59 27.31 -55.85
N SER A 304 73.14 27.79 -54.69
CA SER A 304 73.35 29.17 -54.23
C SER A 304 74.83 29.49 -54.09
N LYS A 305 75.64 28.56 -53.57
CA LYS A 305 77.10 28.73 -53.53
C LYS A 305 77.71 28.82 -54.92
N GLU A 306 77.32 27.92 -55.84
CA GLU A 306 77.79 27.95 -57.23
C GLU A 306 77.40 29.25 -57.94
N GLN A 307 76.17 29.73 -57.71
CA GLN A 307 75.69 31.02 -58.23
C GLN A 307 76.49 32.19 -57.66
N ALA A 308 76.80 32.21 -56.36
CA ALA A 308 77.62 33.24 -55.73
C ALA A 308 79.05 33.26 -56.29
N ASP A 309 79.67 32.09 -56.46
CA ASP A 309 80.99 31.94 -57.08
C ASP A 309 80.96 32.43 -58.55
N PHE A 310 79.88 32.13 -59.28
CA PHE A 310 79.69 32.57 -60.67
C PHE A 310 79.49 34.08 -60.79
N ILE A 311 78.66 34.68 -59.92
CA ILE A 311 78.47 36.13 -59.80
C ILE A 311 79.81 36.82 -59.54
N LYS A 312 80.63 36.26 -58.64
CA LYS A 312 81.97 36.77 -58.35
C LYS A 312 82.87 36.72 -59.59
N GLY A 313 82.88 35.60 -60.31
CA GLY A 313 83.62 35.45 -61.57
C GLY A 313 83.19 36.48 -62.64
N ILE A 314 81.87 36.68 -62.82
CA ILE A 314 81.37 37.71 -63.76
C ILE A 314 81.81 39.11 -63.33
N LYS A 315 81.74 39.46 -62.03
CA LYS A 315 82.20 40.76 -61.51
C LYS A 315 83.69 40.99 -61.74
N GLU A 316 84.51 39.95 -61.63
CA GLU A 316 85.95 40.03 -61.93
C GLU A 316 86.21 40.31 -63.41
N VAL A 317 85.48 39.65 -64.31
CA VAL A 317 85.59 39.89 -65.76
C VAL A 317 85.09 41.29 -66.13
N LEU A 318 83.93 41.72 -65.61
CA LEU A 318 83.35 43.04 -65.88
C LEU A 318 84.22 44.22 -65.38
N ARG A 319 85.23 43.95 -64.55
CA ARG A 319 86.20 44.96 -64.07
C ARG A 319 87.26 45.30 -65.11
N ASP A 320 87.42 44.48 -66.15
CA ASP A 320 88.34 44.73 -67.25
C ASP A 320 87.83 45.88 -68.14
N LYS A 321 88.69 46.86 -68.44
CA LYS A 321 88.29 48.12 -69.08
C LYS A 321 88.26 48.04 -70.61
N ASP A 322 88.78 46.97 -71.21
CA ASP A 322 88.91 46.80 -72.68
C ASP A 322 87.89 45.81 -73.28
N LEU A 323 86.79 45.51 -72.58
CA LEU A 323 85.74 44.62 -73.07
C LEU A 323 84.90 45.27 -74.19
N PRO A 324 84.62 44.55 -75.30
CA PRO A 324 83.68 45.00 -76.33
C PRO A 324 82.27 45.19 -75.76
N SER A 325 81.57 46.24 -76.20
CA SER A 325 80.24 46.63 -75.70
C SER A 325 79.21 45.48 -75.72
N ASP A 326 79.23 44.63 -76.75
CA ASP A 326 78.28 43.52 -76.89
C ASP A 326 78.54 42.40 -75.86
N VAL A 327 79.81 42.16 -75.52
CA VAL A 327 80.22 41.20 -74.48
C VAL A 327 79.86 41.72 -73.10
N THR A 328 80.06 43.01 -72.85
CA THR A 328 79.64 43.68 -71.61
C THR A 328 78.12 43.59 -71.41
N LEU A 329 77.33 43.83 -72.46
CA LEU A 329 75.87 43.72 -72.42
C LEU A 329 75.43 42.29 -72.08
N LEU A 330 76.05 41.29 -72.72
CA LEU A 330 75.73 39.88 -72.50
C LEU A 330 76.15 39.39 -71.10
N LEU A 331 77.32 39.79 -70.61
CA LEU A 331 77.76 39.51 -69.25
C LEU A 331 76.86 40.17 -68.20
N LYS A 332 76.34 41.36 -68.46
CA LYS A 332 75.41 42.05 -67.57
C LYS A 332 74.03 41.36 -67.55
N ALA A 333 73.52 40.92 -68.69
CA ALA A 333 72.30 40.11 -68.74
C ALA A 333 72.46 38.75 -68.01
N LEU A 334 73.62 38.11 -68.17
CA LEU A 334 73.99 36.91 -67.40
C LEU A 334 74.08 37.19 -65.90
N PHE A 335 74.71 38.30 -65.52
CA PHE A 335 74.80 38.74 -64.13
C PHE A 335 73.42 38.93 -63.51
N ASP A 336 72.55 39.74 -64.13
CA ASP A 336 71.21 40.02 -63.66
C ASP A 336 70.37 38.73 -63.56
N GLY A 337 70.54 37.81 -64.52
CA GLY A 337 69.87 36.51 -64.51
C GLY A 337 70.30 35.61 -63.33
N VAL A 338 71.60 35.53 -63.06
CA VAL A 338 72.14 34.71 -61.95
C VAL A 338 71.87 35.37 -60.60
N GLU A 339 71.92 36.69 -60.50
CA GLU A 339 71.54 37.44 -59.29
C GLU A 339 70.06 37.20 -58.94
N LYS A 340 69.18 37.26 -59.95
CA LYS A 340 67.77 36.93 -59.77
C LYS A 340 67.56 35.48 -59.34
N SER A 341 68.30 34.53 -59.92
CA SER A 341 68.30 33.12 -59.51
C SER A 341 68.78 32.94 -58.06
N SER A 342 69.74 33.75 -57.61
CA SER A 342 70.26 33.70 -56.25
C SER A 342 69.21 34.15 -55.25
N ILE A 343 68.49 35.24 -55.55
CA ILE A 343 67.36 35.71 -54.74
C ILE A 343 66.29 34.63 -54.64
N TYR A 344 65.92 33.99 -55.76
CA TYR A 344 64.96 32.88 -55.73
C TYR A 344 65.45 31.70 -54.90
N SER A 345 66.75 31.41 -54.90
CA SER A 345 67.33 30.34 -54.08
C SER A 345 67.25 30.66 -52.59
N GLU A 346 67.47 31.93 -52.19
CA GLU A 346 67.29 32.39 -50.81
C GLU A 346 65.82 32.34 -50.37
N GLU A 347 64.90 32.81 -51.21
CA GLU A 347 63.45 32.72 -50.96
C GLU A 347 63.01 31.25 -50.78
N MET A 348 63.49 30.35 -51.65
CA MET A 348 63.18 28.93 -51.59
C MET A 348 63.76 28.25 -50.35
N GLN A 349 64.95 28.65 -49.88
CA GLN A 349 65.47 28.19 -48.58
C GLN A 349 64.57 28.61 -47.42
N GLN A 350 64.08 29.84 -47.44
CA GLN A 350 63.20 30.32 -46.38
C GLN A 350 61.84 29.62 -46.40
N GLU A 351 61.32 29.31 -47.58
CA GLU A 351 60.09 28.52 -47.72
C GLU A 351 60.29 27.08 -47.24
N LEU A 352 61.43 26.45 -47.52
CA LEU A 352 61.78 25.13 -46.97
C LEU A 352 61.91 25.15 -45.44
N LEU A 353 62.46 26.22 -44.86
CA LEU A 353 62.54 26.39 -43.41
C LEU A 353 61.14 26.46 -42.79
N ASN A 354 60.26 27.29 -43.36
CA ASN A 354 58.87 27.39 -42.93
C ASN A 354 58.16 26.03 -43.05
N MET A 355 58.37 25.29 -44.14
CA MET A 355 57.80 23.96 -44.34
C MET A 355 58.30 22.95 -43.31
N SER A 356 59.58 23.02 -42.91
CA SER A 356 60.13 22.23 -41.81
C SER A 356 59.43 22.56 -40.48
N THR A 357 59.21 23.84 -40.17
CA THR A 357 58.51 24.25 -38.96
C THR A 357 57.07 23.74 -38.94
N TYR A 358 56.34 23.84 -40.07
CA TYR A 358 54.98 23.30 -40.16
C TYR A 358 54.96 21.77 -39.97
N MET A 359 55.92 21.04 -40.54
CA MET A 359 56.02 19.60 -40.33
C MET A 359 56.28 19.22 -38.88
N GLU A 360 57.10 20.00 -38.17
CA GLU A 360 57.34 19.80 -36.74
C GLU A 360 56.09 20.07 -35.90
N GLN A 361 55.30 21.08 -36.24
CA GLN A 361 54.00 21.33 -35.60
C GLN A 361 53.00 20.20 -35.84
N ILE A 362 52.91 19.70 -37.08
CA ILE A 362 52.03 18.56 -37.40
C ILE A 362 52.50 17.31 -36.64
N ALA A 363 53.81 17.09 -36.50
CA ALA A 363 54.36 15.96 -35.75
C ALA A 363 53.94 16.02 -34.29
N ILE A 364 54.13 17.17 -33.64
CA ILE A 364 53.73 17.38 -32.24
C ILE A 364 52.22 17.15 -32.06
N SER A 365 51.40 17.67 -32.97
CA SER A 365 49.95 17.47 -32.91
C SER A 365 49.56 15.99 -33.10
N SER A 366 50.23 15.28 -34.00
CA SER A 366 50.01 13.86 -34.25
C SER A 366 50.38 13.01 -33.03
N ASP A 367 51.55 13.29 -32.44
CA ASP A 367 52.02 12.60 -31.23
C ASP A 367 51.06 12.83 -30.05
N TYR A 368 50.58 14.05 -29.87
CA TYR A 368 49.60 14.39 -28.83
C TYR A 368 48.25 13.67 -29.02
N GLN A 369 47.74 13.60 -30.25
CA GLN A 369 46.52 12.86 -30.55
C GLN A 369 46.68 11.36 -30.28
N ASN A 370 47.83 10.78 -30.61
CA ASN A 370 48.13 9.39 -30.32
C ASN A 370 48.24 9.13 -28.80
N GLU A 371 48.80 10.07 -28.02
CA GLU A 371 48.84 9.98 -26.55
C GLU A 371 47.42 9.98 -25.94
N ILE A 372 46.53 10.87 -26.41
CA ILE A 372 45.12 10.88 -26.01
C ILE A 372 44.44 9.55 -26.35
N ALA A 373 44.67 9.01 -27.56
CA ALA A 373 44.10 7.73 -27.97
C ALA A 373 44.56 6.56 -27.08
N ILE A 374 45.83 6.56 -26.66
CA ILE A 374 46.37 5.58 -25.71
C ILE A 374 45.71 5.74 -24.34
N GLU A 375 45.54 6.97 -23.86
CA GLU A 375 44.89 7.22 -22.57
C GLU A 375 43.41 6.80 -22.61
N HIS A 376 42.67 7.15 -23.66
CA HIS A 376 41.29 6.70 -23.87
C HIS A 376 41.19 5.17 -23.84
N ARG A 377 42.06 4.47 -24.58
CA ARG A 377 42.16 2.99 -24.55
C ARG A 377 42.43 2.45 -23.15
N SER A 378 43.30 3.09 -22.39
CA SER A 378 43.59 2.71 -21.00
C SER A 378 42.37 2.88 -20.08
N GLN A 379 41.64 3.99 -20.21
CA GLN A 379 40.44 4.25 -19.41
C GLN A 379 39.31 3.27 -19.74
N VAL A 380 39.03 3.05 -21.03
CA VAL A 380 37.98 2.11 -21.45
C VAL A 380 38.39 0.65 -21.23
N GLY A 381 39.69 0.35 -21.22
CA GLY A 381 40.22 -0.97 -20.87
C GLY A 381 39.93 -1.42 -19.44
N LYS A 382 39.52 -0.50 -18.55
CA LYS A 382 39.00 -0.84 -17.21
C LYS A 382 37.64 -1.53 -17.27
N PHE A 383 36.88 -1.32 -18.34
CA PHE A 383 35.57 -1.93 -18.50
C PHE A 383 35.67 -3.40 -18.85
N LYS A 384 34.99 -4.24 -18.09
CA LYS A 384 34.79 -5.65 -18.44
C LYS A 384 33.61 -5.74 -19.40
N VAL A 385 33.92 -5.93 -20.67
CA VAL A 385 32.96 -6.17 -21.75
C VAL A 385 33.04 -7.65 -22.14
N ASN A 386 31.90 -8.33 -22.28
CA ASN A 386 31.90 -9.68 -22.85
C ASN A 386 32.12 -9.55 -24.36
N LYS A 387 33.16 -10.19 -24.90
CA LYS A 387 33.49 -10.12 -26.32
C LYS A 387 32.62 -11.04 -27.20
N ASP A 388 31.82 -11.91 -26.59
CA ASP A 388 31.08 -12.99 -27.27
C ASP A 388 29.55 -12.98 -27.03
N ALA A 389 28.93 -11.82 -26.78
CA ALA A 389 27.48 -11.72 -26.53
C ALA A 389 26.69 -11.13 -27.70
#